data_AF-A0A377W3Q7-F1
#
_entry.id   AF-A0A377W3Q7-F1
#
_cell.length_a   1.000
_cell.length_b   1.000
_cell.length_c   1.000
_cell.angle_alpha   90.00
_cell.angle_beta   90.00
_cell.angle_gamma   90.00
#
_symmetry.space_group_name_H-M   'P 1'
#
loop_
_entity.id
_entity.type
_entity.pdbx_description
1 polymer ?
#
loop_
_entity_poly.entity_id
_entity_poly.type
_entity_poly.pdbx_seq_one_letter_code
_entity_poly.pdbx_strand_id
1 'polypeptide(L)'
;MGKTPVVIWLVEQLQQRGIRVGVVSRGYGGKADRYPLVLDDRTSTALAGDEPVLIHQRTGAPVAVAPLRSDAVKALLSAHDLQMIVTDDGLQHYKLARDREIVVIDGVRRFGQRLVAACRADARAGVALAKR
;
A
#
# COMPACT_ATOMS: atom_id res chain seq x y z
N MET A 1 -3.17 10.55 11.45
CA MET A 1 -4.54 10.92 11.07
C MET A 1 -4.49 11.99 9.99
N GLY A 2 -4.53 11.64 8.70
CA GLY A 2 -4.47 12.65 7.63
C GLY A 2 -4.02 12.12 6.25
N LYS A 3 -3.47 10.90 6.17
CA LYS A 3 -3.02 10.31 4.89
C LYS A 3 -4.08 9.42 4.26
N THR A 4 -4.83 8.69 5.08
CA THR A 4 -5.88 7.77 4.62
C THR A 4 -6.85 8.42 3.64
N PRO A 5 -7.35 9.67 3.87
CA PRO A 5 -8.17 10.35 2.88
C PRO A 5 -7.46 10.59 1.54
N VAL A 6 -6.17 10.91 1.56
CA VAL A 6 -5.35 11.13 0.35
C VAL A 6 -5.08 9.82 -0.39
N VAL A 7 -4.81 8.72 0.34
CA VAL A 7 -4.64 7.39 -0.25
C VAL A 7 -5.93 6.92 -0.91
N ILE A 8 -7.08 7.06 -0.22
CA ILE A 8 -8.40 6.74 -0.77
C ILE A 8 -8.65 7.55 -2.05
N TRP A 9 -8.49 8.88 -1.99
CA TRP A 9 -8.67 9.74 -3.16
C TRP A 9 -7.77 9.31 -4.32
N LEU A 10 -6.48 9.06 -4.08
CA LEU A 10 -5.54 8.65 -5.13
C LEU A 10 -5.96 7.32 -5.77
N VAL A 11 -6.34 6.33 -4.95
CA VAL A 11 -6.80 5.02 -5.42
C VAL A 11 -8.05 5.19 -6.30
N GLU A 12 -9.03 5.96 -5.85
CA GLU A 12 -10.25 6.24 -6.62
C GLU A 12 -9.93 6.93 -7.95
N GLN A 13 -9.03 7.92 -7.96
CA GLN A 13 -8.62 8.61 -9.19
C GLN A 13 -7.92 7.67 -10.18
N LEU A 14 -7.12 6.72 -9.69
CA LEU A 14 -6.46 5.71 -10.53
C LEU A 14 -7.48 4.72 -11.10
N GLN A 15 -8.42 4.25 -10.28
CA GLN A 15 -9.50 3.36 -10.70
C GLN A 15 -10.42 4.03 -11.75
N GLN A 16 -10.76 5.31 -11.57
CA GLN A 16 -11.53 6.09 -12.55
C GLN A 16 -10.84 6.19 -13.92
N ARG A 17 -9.51 6.07 -13.96
CA ARG A 17 -8.71 6.02 -15.18
C ARG A 17 -8.52 4.61 -15.74
N GLY A 18 -9.21 3.62 -15.17
CA GLY A 18 -9.10 2.21 -15.55
C GLY A 18 -7.80 1.52 -15.10
N ILE A 19 -7.04 2.12 -14.17
CA ILE A 19 -5.80 1.54 -13.67
C ILE A 19 -6.11 0.54 -12.56
N ARG A 20 -5.65 -0.71 -12.73
CA ARG A 20 -5.74 -1.75 -11.69
C ARG A 20 -4.72 -1.46 -10.60
N VAL A 21 -5.16 -0.87 -9.49
CA VAL A 21 -4.30 -0.44 -8.38
C VAL A 21 -4.51 -1.31 -7.15
N GLY A 22 -3.42 -1.66 -6.47
CA GLY A 22 -3.43 -2.27 -5.14
C GLY A 22 -2.78 -1.38 -4.09
N VAL A 23 -3.02 -1.67 -2.81
CA VAL A 23 -2.48 -0.89 -1.69
C VAL A 23 -1.73 -1.79 -0.72
N VAL A 24 -0.54 -1.36 -0.31
CA VAL A 24 0.24 -2.04 0.72
C VAL A 24 0.45 -1.16 1.94
N SER A 25 0.19 -1.74 3.11
CA SER A 25 0.41 -1.10 4.40
C SER A 25 1.21 -2.02 5.33
N ARG A 26 1.74 -1.45 6.41
CA ARG A 26 2.35 -2.23 7.51
C ARG A 26 1.31 -2.85 8.44
N GLY A 27 0.05 -2.38 8.40
CA GLY A 27 -1.00 -2.84 9.31
C GLY A 27 -0.85 -2.31 10.74
N TYR A 28 -0.58 -1.01 10.90
CA TYR A 28 -0.39 -0.42 12.25
C TYR A 28 -1.64 -0.65 13.12
N GLY A 29 -1.46 -1.27 14.28
CA GLY A 29 -2.55 -1.63 15.20
C GLY A 29 -3.19 -3.00 14.92
N GLY A 30 -2.97 -3.59 13.75
CA GLY A 30 -3.40 -4.96 13.42
C GLY A 30 -2.44 -6.02 13.93
N LYS A 31 -2.98 -7.18 14.29
CA LYS A 31 -2.23 -8.38 14.71
C LYS A 31 -2.75 -9.60 13.97
N ALA A 32 -2.43 -9.71 12.68
CA ALA A 32 -2.73 -10.92 11.93
C ALA A 32 -1.93 -12.11 12.47
N ASP A 33 -2.54 -13.29 12.51
CA ASP A 33 -1.88 -14.54 12.90
C ASP A 33 -0.77 -14.95 11.91
N ARG A 34 -0.93 -14.54 10.64
CA ARG A 34 0.03 -14.83 9.57
C ARG A 34 0.14 -13.64 8.61
N TYR A 35 1.38 -13.39 8.18
CA TYR A 35 1.71 -12.42 7.15
C TYR A 35 2.37 -13.10 5.94
N PRO A 36 2.28 -12.51 4.74
CA PRO A 36 1.44 -11.36 4.40
C PRO A 36 -0.05 -11.70 4.47
N LEU A 37 -0.88 -10.75 4.90
CA LEU A 37 -2.33 -10.87 4.91
C LEU A 37 -2.90 -10.03 3.76
N VAL A 38 -3.54 -10.68 2.80
CA VAL A 38 -4.37 -10.01 1.78
C VAL A 38 -5.78 -9.90 2.36
N LEU A 39 -6.33 -8.69 2.35
CA LEU A 39 -7.65 -8.42 2.93
C LEU A 39 -8.76 -8.99 2.05
N ASP A 40 -9.81 -9.44 2.73
CA ASP A 40 -11.12 -9.75 2.18
C ASP A 40 -12.23 -9.01 2.96
N ASP A 41 -13.48 -9.15 2.53
CA ASP A 41 -14.64 -8.52 3.17
C ASP A 41 -14.87 -8.96 4.63
N ARG A 42 -14.23 -10.04 5.07
CA ARG A 42 -14.33 -10.59 6.44
C ARG A 42 -13.16 -10.18 7.32
N THR A 43 -12.14 -9.54 6.75
CA THR A 43 -10.93 -9.18 7.47
C THR A 43 -11.23 -8.03 8.43
N SER A 44 -11.02 -8.29 9.73
CA SER A 44 -11.31 -7.32 10.78
C SER A 44 -10.18 -6.31 10.98
N THR A 45 -10.51 -5.15 11.56
CA THR A 45 -9.52 -4.15 11.97
C THR A 45 -8.54 -4.68 13.02
N ALA A 46 -8.94 -5.66 13.83
CA ALA A 46 -8.05 -6.32 14.77
C ALA A 46 -6.90 -7.08 14.07
N LEU A 47 -7.14 -7.62 12.88
CA LEU A 47 -6.14 -8.35 12.10
C LEU A 47 -5.29 -7.42 11.23
N ALA A 48 -5.93 -6.52 10.50
CA ALA A 48 -5.28 -5.69 9.48
C ALA A 48 -4.99 -4.24 9.90
N GLY A 49 -5.55 -3.77 11.00
CA GLY A 49 -5.54 -2.36 11.41
C GLY A 49 -6.69 -1.56 10.79
N ASP A 50 -6.97 -0.38 11.36
CA ASP A 50 -8.11 0.44 10.94
C ASP A 50 -7.94 1.04 9.54
N GLU A 51 -6.76 1.59 9.24
CA GLU A 51 -6.52 2.27 7.96
C GLU A 51 -6.58 1.33 6.74
N PRO A 52 -5.96 0.13 6.75
CA PRO A 52 -6.04 -0.80 5.61
C PRO A 52 -7.45 -1.32 5.35
N VAL A 53 -8.20 -1.62 6.42
CA VAL A 53 -9.60 -2.05 6.31
C VAL A 53 -10.46 -0.92 5.75
N LEU A 54 -10.28 0.32 6.24
CA LEU A 54 -11.02 1.47 5.73
C LEU A 54 -10.73 1.71 4.24
N ILE A 55 -9.47 1.61 3.81
CA ILE A 55 -9.10 1.75 2.40
C ILE A 55 -9.77 0.65 1.56
N HIS A 56 -9.71 -0.60 1.99
CA HIS A 56 -10.32 -1.74 1.30
C HIS A 56 -11.83 -1.53 1.14
N GLN A 57 -12.54 -1.22 2.24
CA GLN A 57 -13.98 -1.03 2.25
C GLN A 57 -14.45 0.17 1.41
N ARG A 58 -13.66 1.26 1.38
CA ARG A 58 -14.04 2.48 0.65
C ARG A 58 -13.79 2.39 -0.85
N THR A 59 -12.69 1.73 -1.24
CA THR A 59 -12.22 1.75 -2.63
C THR A 59 -12.43 0.43 -3.37
N GLY A 60 -12.68 -0.67 -2.64
CA GLY A 60 -12.72 -2.02 -3.20
C GLY A 60 -11.38 -2.48 -3.78
N ALA A 61 -10.29 -1.72 -3.61
CA ALA A 61 -8.98 -2.10 -4.11
C ALA A 61 -8.41 -3.31 -3.34
N PRO A 62 -7.61 -4.17 -3.98
CA PRO A 62 -6.83 -5.17 -3.28
C PRO A 62 -5.87 -4.52 -2.28
N VAL A 63 -5.95 -4.91 -1.01
CA VAL A 63 -5.10 -4.40 0.06
C VAL A 63 -4.34 -5.56 0.69
N ALA A 64 -3.04 -5.38 0.93
CA ALA A 64 -2.26 -6.32 1.71
C ALA A 64 -1.47 -5.63 2.83
N VAL A 65 -1.39 -6.33 3.96
CA VAL A 65 -0.61 -5.89 5.12
C VAL A 65 0.51 -6.89 5.40
N ALA A 66 1.70 -6.36 5.67
CA ALA A 66 2.83 -7.14 6.17
C ALA A 66 3.86 -6.22 6.85
N PRO A 67 4.58 -6.70 7.88
CA PRO A 67 5.72 -5.98 8.45
C PRO A 67 6.76 -5.60 7.38
N LEU A 68 7.02 -6.54 6.45
CA LEU A 68 7.85 -6.35 5.28
C LEU A 68 6.99 -6.07 4.04
N ARG A 69 7.02 -4.82 3.55
CA ARG A 69 6.22 -4.39 2.39
C ARG A 69 6.47 -5.20 1.12
N SER A 70 7.70 -5.68 0.91
CA SER A 70 8.02 -6.52 -0.24
C SER A 70 7.17 -7.79 -0.29
N ASP A 71 6.82 -8.34 0.87
CA ASP A 71 6.04 -9.58 0.95
C ASP A 71 4.57 -9.30 0.70
N ALA A 72 4.05 -8.16 1.20
CA ALA A 72 2.71 -7.67 0.83
C ALA A 72 2.58 -7.40 -0.67
N VAL A 73 3.59 -6.76 -1.28
CA VAL A 73 3.64 -6.52 -2.74
C VAL A 73 3.61 -7.84 -3.52
N LYS A 74 4.46 -8.81 -3.15
CA LYS A 74 4.49 -10.13 -3.80
C LYS A 74 3.14 -10.84 -3.67
N ALA A 75 2.52 -10.80 -2.50
CA ALA A 75 1.21 -11.41 -2.27
C ALA A 75 0.15 -10.81 -3.18
N LEU A 76 0.08 -9.47 -3.29
CA LEU A 76 -0.87 -8.80 -4.18
C LEU A 76 -0.63 -9.14 -5.65
N LEU A 77 0.62 -9.10 -6.12
CA LEU A 77 0.94 -9.43 -7.51
C LEU A 77 0.71 -10.91 -7.85
N SER A 78 0.75 -11.80 -6.85
CA SER A 78 0.44 -13.21 -7.04
C SER A 78 -1.07 -13.50 -7.09
N ALA A 79 -1.89 -12.67 -6.44
CA ALA A 79 -3.33 -12.85 -6.33
C ALA A 79 -4.12 -12.01 -7.34
N HIS A 80 -3.55 -10.90 -7.83
CA HIS A 80 -4.24 -9.93 -8.67
C HIS A 80 -3.34 -9.43 -9.80
N ASP A 81 -3.93 -9.21 -10.98
CA ASP A 81 -3.29 -8.52 -12.10
C ASP A 81 -3.33 -7.00 -11.85
N LEU A 82 -2.27 -6.47 -11.25
CA LEU A 82 -2.15 -5.05 -10.90
C LEU A 82 -1.21 -4.32 -11.88
N GLN A 83 -1.51 -3.05 -12.14
CA GLN A 83 -0.67 -2.11 -12.89
C GLN A 83 0.04 -1.11 -11.99
N MET A 84 -0.48 -0.88 -10.77
CA MET A 84 0.11 0.06 -9.82
C MET A 84 -0.06 -0.40 -8.38
N ILE A 85 0.93 -0.12 -7.54
CA ILE A 85 0.83 -0.31 -6.08
C ILE A 85 1.08 1.01 -5.37
N VAL A 86 0.18 1.36 -4.45
CA VAL A 86 0.25 2.52 -3.56
C VAL A 86 0.68 2.07 -2.16
N THR A 87 1.54 2.85 -1.49
CA THR A 87 1.93 2.59 -0.09
C THR A 87 1.73 3.82 0.79
N ASP A 88 1.27 3.63 2.02
CA ASP A 88 0.92 4.69 2.98
C ASP A 88 2.12 5.27 3.76
N ASP A 89 3.24 4.55 3.82
CA ASP A 89 4.38 4.87 4.68
C ASP A 89 5.73 4.56 4.01
N GLY A 90 5.99 5.15 2.84
CA GLY A 90 7.08 4.76 1.96
C GLY A 90 8.52 5.16 2.37
N LEU A 91 8.72 6.18 3.20
CA LEU A 91 10.07 6.77 3.37
C LEU A 91 11.02 6.01 4.31
N GLN A 92 10.54 5.12 5.16
CA GLN A 92 11.41 4.48 6.17
C GLN A 92 12.11 3.19 5.66
N HIS A 93 12.00 2.84 4.39
CA HIS A 93 12.67 1.68 3.80
C HIS A 93 13.08 1.95 2.34
N TYR A 94 14.36 2.23 2.12
CA TYR A 94 15.00 2.52 0.82
C TYR A 94 15.12 1.30 -0.14
N LYS A 95 14.50 0.15 0.17
CA LYS A 95 14.73 -1.14 -0.53
C LYS A 95 13.69 -1.51 -1.60
N LEU A 96 12.80 -0.59 -2.01
CA LEU A 96 11.83 -0.85 -3.08
C LEU A 96 12.20 0.00 -4.30
N ALA A 97 12.38 -0.62 -5.47
CA ALA A 97 12.43 0.11 -6.74
C ALA A 97 11.09 0.83 -6.93
N ARG A 98 11.13 2.13 -7.24
CA ARG A 98 9.95 3.00 -7.37
C ARG A 98 10.06 3.78 -8.66
N ASP A 99 8.98 3.80 -9.44
CA ASP A 99 8.90 4.64 -10.62
C ASP A 99 8.52 6.08 -10.28
N ARG A 100 7.62 6.29 -9.29
CA ARG A 100 7.11 7.62 -8.93
C ARG A 100 6.84 7.75 -7.44
N GLU A 101 7.10 8.95 -6.92
CA GLU A 101 7.05 9.24 -5.50
C GLU A 101 6.21 10.52 -5.24
N ILE A 102 5.18 10.44 -4.40
CA ILE A 102 4.25 11.54 -4.06
C ILE A 102 4.34 11.85 -2.56
N VAL A 103 4.92 13.00 -2.21
CA VAL A 103 5.05 13.41 -0.80
C VAL A 103 3.80 14.17 -0.35
N VAL A 104 3.17 13.68 0.71
CA VAL A 104 2.06 14.37 1.38
C VAL A 104 2.59 15.00 2.67
N ILE A 105 2.71 16.32 2.69
CA ILE A 105 3.15 17.10 3.85
C ILE A 105 1.92 17.73 4.49
N ASP A 106 1.71 17.45 5.79
CA ASP A 106 0.66 18.06 6.61
C ASP A 106 1.18 19.37 7.21
N GLY A 107 0.43 20.46 7.07
CA GLY A 107 0.84 21.84 7.40
C GLY A 107 0.92 22.16 8.90
N VAL A 108 0.44 21.28 9.80
CA VAL A 108 0.29 21.60 11.23
C VAL A 108 1.44 21.07 12.12
N ARG A 109 2.22 20.07 11.66
CA ARG A 109 3.33 19.52 12.45
C ARG A 109 4.64 19.56 11.68
N ARG A 110 5.48 20.54 12.03
CA ARG A 110 6.91 20.56 11.70
C ARG A 110 7.51 19.21 12.13
N PHE A 111 8.08 18.49 11.15
CA PHE A 111 8.70 17.16 11.22
C PHE A 111 7.75 15.96 11.40
N GLY A 112 7.40 15.35 10.27
CA GLY A 112 6.82 14.01 10.18
C GLY A 112 6.87 13.48 8.75
N GLN A 113 8.03 12.97 8.31
CA GLN A 113 8.19 12.29 7.02
C GLN A 113 7.10 11.24 6.85
N ARG A 114 6.34 11.24 5.75
CA ARG A 114 5.66 10.04 5.24
C ARG A 114 4.94 10.28 3.93
N LEU A 115 5.21 9.39 3.01
CA LEU A 115 5.27 9.63 1.58
C LEU A 115 4.45 8.52 0.88
N VAL A 116 3.56 8.90 -0.04
CA VAL A 116 2.81 7.99 -0.90
C VAL A 116 3.66 7.64 -2.12
N ALA A 117 4.20 6.42 -2.19
CA ALA A 117 4.91 5.98 -3.38
C ALA A 117 3.96 5.16 -4.28
N ALA A 118 4.08 5.35 -5.61
CA ALA A 118 3.35 4.61 -6.62
C ALA A 118 4.35 3.93 -7.55
N CYS A 119 4.38 2.60 -7.56
CA CYS A 119 5.23 1.81 -8.46
C CYS A 119 4.38 1.27 -9.62
N ARG A 120 4.88 1.31 -10.86
CA ARG A 120 4.29 0.53 -11.95
C ARG A 120 4.57 -0.94 -11.65
N ALA A 121 3.52 -1.75 -11.73
CA ALA A 121 3.65 -3.20 -11.73
C ALA A 121 3.97 -3.63 -13.17
N ASP A 122 5.24 -3.59 -13.54
CA ASP A 122 5.71 -4.16 -14.80
C ASP A 122 6.15 -5.61 -14.53
N ALA A 123 5.52 -6.60 -15.18
CA ALA A 123 5.87 -8.02 -15.03
C ALA A 123 7.30 -8.37 -15.53
N ARG A 124 8.01 -7.39 -16.11
CA ARG A 124 9.45 -7.47 -16.47
C ARG A 124 10.36 -6.63 -15.57
N ALA A 125 9.80 -5.74 -14.77
CA ALA A 125 10.52 -5.15 -13.66
C ALA A 125 10.47 -6.20 -12.55
N GLY A 126 11.47 -7.08 -12.53
CA GLY A 126 11.64 -8.02 -11.44
C GLY A 126 11.39 -7.31 -10.12
N VAL A 127 10.73 -7.98 -9.17
CA VAL A 127 10.91 -7.65 -7.76
C VAL A 127 12.42 -7.53 -7.60
N ALA A 128 12.93 -6.31 -7.58
CA ALA A 128 14.35 -6.05 -7.60
C ALA A 128 14.84 -6.37 -6.19
N LEU A 129 15.12 -7.65 -5.98
CA LEU A 129 16.08 -8.11 -5.01
C LEU A 129 17.43 -7.56 -5.49
N ALA A 130 17.75 -6.32 -5.14
CA ALA A 130 19.08 -5.80 -5.38
C ALA A 130 20.03 -6.45 -4.36
N LYS A 131 20.66 -7.56 -4.79
CA LYS A 131 21.97 -8.00 -4.31
C LYS A 131 22.94 -6.82 -4.48
N ARG A 132 23.48 -6.28 -3.39
CA ARG A 132 24.79 -6.63 -2.81
C ARG A 132 24.85 -6.10 -1.38
#